data_AF-A0A1Y2VMQ3-F1
#
_entry.id   AF-A0A1Y2VMQ3-F1
#
_cell.length_a   1.000
_cell.length_b   1.000
_cell.length_c   1.000
_cell.angle_alpha   90.00
_cell.angle_beta   90.00
_cell.angle_gamma   90.00
#
_symmetry.space_group_name_H-M   'P 1'
#
loop_
_entity.id
_entity.type
_entity.pdbx_description
1 polymer ?
#
loop_
_entity_poly.entity_id
_entity_poly.type
_entity_poly.pdbx_seq_one_letter_code
_entity_poly.pdbx_strand_id
1 'polypeptide(L)'
;MSHWSYLGMGSHGYQELGQDGNGKEVAMTDDGTPRYSFIELFRGLLKDTRRKVYVAVCIFGLGITIALAVFMSRNRPYHQEPSDIQLCGNSTVEALAAGCTWDQLMWAWYPPSCPHYANNDFLSMDDWKFFSNPWGKEVTEVEWEQALDNKLKLFSQHGEHLTHCLFFFLSVGQILRDGTPAPPKLRNYDHLHHCVKMLLPVVRAHENYTLINTKTPSVSYQEYC
;
A
#
# COMPACT_ATOMS: atom_id res chain seq x y z
N MET A 1 43.94 82.35 58.63
CA MET A 1 42.65 83.06 58.56
C MET A 1 41.72 82.15 57.78
N SER A 2 40.79 81.47 58.45
CA SER A 2 39.39 81.93 58.60
C SER A 2 38.74 82.12 57.22
N HIS A 3 37.57 81.61 56.88
CA HIS A 3 36.39 81.41 57.69
C HIS A 3 35.29 80.89 56.71
N TRP A 4 34.40 79.99 57.16
CA TRP A 4 32.93 80.14 57.07
C TRP A 4 32.25 80.08 55.68
N SER A 5 31.04 79.56 55.48
CA SER A 5 30.09 78.90 56.37
C SER A 5 28.96 78.26 55.57
N TYR A 6 28.38 77.24 56.20
CA TYR A 6 27.03 76.69 56.06
C TYR A 6 25.95 77.58 55.45
N LEU A 7 25.14 76.99 54.57
CA LEU A 7 23.68 77.20 54.50
C LEU A 7 23.00 75.89 54.07
N GLY A 8 21.88 75.58 54.73
CA GLY A 8 21.09 74.37 54.53
C GLY A 8 19.85 74.55 53.66
N MET A 9 18.92 73.61 53.86
CA MET A 9 17.56 73.46 53.32
C MET A 9 17.40 72.68 52.00
N GLY A 10 16.44 71.74 52.04
CA GLY A 10 15.82 71.16 50.86
C GLY A 10 15.31 69.75 51.14
N SER A 11 14.08 69.62 51.64
CA SER A 11 13.37 68.33 51.70
C SER A 11 13.20 67.77 50.29
N HIS A 12 13.83 66.63 50.01
CA HIS A 12 13.58 65.88 48.79
C HIS A 12 12.19 65.23 48.88
N GLY A 13 11.24 65.77 48.11
CA GLY A 13 9.95 65.11 47.86
C GLY A 13 10.19 63.80 47.12
N TYR A 14 9.81 62.69 47.74
CA TYR A 14 9.73 61.39 47.09
C TYR A 14 8.51 61.36 46.16
N GLN A 15 8.72 61.01 44.89
CA GLN A 15 7.66 60.82 43.90
C GLN A 15 7.36 59.31 43.83
N GLU A 16 6.17 58.89 44.27
CA GLU A 16 5.80 57.46 44.27
C GLU A 16 5.63 56.94 42.82
N LEU A 17 6.22 55.79 42.53
CA LEU A 17 6.03 55.05 41.28
C LEU A 17 4.82 54.13 41.41
N GLY A 18 3.83 54.28 40.51
CA GLY A 18 2.69 53.37 40.41
C GLY A 18 2.94 52.19 39.46
N GLN A 19 2.26 51.07 39.69
CA GLN A 19 2.25 49.89 38.80
C GLN A 19 1.01 49.89 37.88
N ASP A 20 1.17 49.46 36.62
CA ASP A 20 0.05 49.27 35.70
C ASP A 20 -0.73 47.96 35.97
N GLY A 21 -1.89 47.78 35.34
CA GLY A 21 -2.77 46.61 35.51
C GLY A 21 -2.18 45.27 35.05
N ASN A 22 -0.91 45.22 34.65
CA ASN A 22 -0.14 44.03 34.30
C ASN A 22 1.15 43.89 35.13
N GLY A 23 1.34 44.72 36.17
CA GLY A 23 2.43 44.62 37.14
C GLY A 23 3.78 45.17 36.68
N LYS A 24 3.82 46.04 35.66
CA LYS A 24 5.06 46.74 35.27
C LYS A 24 5.13 48.13 35.89
N GLU A 25 6.31 48.52 36.37
CA GLU A 25 6.58 49.89 36.85
C GLU A 25 6.60 50.85 35.65
N VAL A 26 5.70 51.85 35.66
CA VAL A 26 5.59 52.85 34.59
C VAL A 26 5.46 54.24 35.23
N ALA A 27 6.16 55.23 34.68
CA ALA A 27 6.05 56.61 35.12
C ALA A 27 4.61 57.13 34.94
N MET A 28 4.01 57.66 36.00
CA MET A 28 2.65 58.22 36.00
C MET A 28 2.66 59.73 35.72
N THR A 29 1.63 60.22 35.04
CA THR A 29 1.32 61.65 34.93
C THR A 29 0.56 62.13 36.17
N ASP A 30 0.52 63.45 36.42
CA ASP A 30 -0.14 64.05 37.60
C ASP A 30 -1.64 63.74 37.71
N ASP A 31 -2.28 63.27 36.64
CA ASP A 31 -3.67 62.82 36.60
C ASP A 31 -3.84 61.30 36.88
N GLY A 32 -2.75 60.61 37.24
CA GLY A 32 -2.76 59.19 37.59
C GLY A 32 -2.79 58.24 36.39
N THR A 33 -2.58 58.72 35.17
CA THR A 33 -2.55 57.85 33.97
C THR A 33 -1.12 57.38 33.63
N PRO A 34 -0.93 56.13 33.16
CA PRO A 34 0.41 55.63 32.81
C PRO A 34 0.94 56.29 31.53
N ARG A 35 2.17 56.83 31.59
CA ARG A 35 2.81 57.51 30.45
C ARG A 35 3.53 56.50 29.55
N TYR A 36 2.83 55.93 28.58
CA TYR A 36 3.44 55.04 27.58
C TYR A 36 4.23 55.83 26.53
N SER A 37 5.51 55.49 26.33
CA SER A 37 6.32 56.06 25.24
C SER A 37 5.71 55.65 23.89
N PHE A 38 5.61 56.60 22.96
CA PHE A 38 5.12 56.39 21.59
C PHE A 38 5.79 55.19 20.90
N ILE A 39 7.06 54.92 21.22
CA ILE A 39 7.85 53.80 20.70
C ILE A 39 7.32 52.43 21.18
N GLU A 40 6.88 52.32 22.44
CA GLU A 40 6.32 51.07 23.01
C GLU A 40 4.95 50.76 22.39
N LEU A 41 4.12 51.77 22.20
CA LEU A 41 2.81 51.64 21.55
C LEU A 41 2.96 51.18 20.09
N PHE A 42 3.88 51.79 19.34
CA PHE A 42 4.19 51.41 17.96
C PHE A 42 4.77 50.00 17.86
N ARG A 43 5.64 49.60 18.80
CA ARG A 43 6.21 48.24 18.85
C ARG A 43 5.15 47.18 19.11
N GLY A 44 4.15 47.46 19.96
CA GLY A 44 3.00 46.60 20.21
C GLY A 44 2.10 46.44 18.98
N LEU A 45 1.76 47.55 18.31
CA LEU A 45 0.97 47.58 17.08
C LEU A 45 1.64 46.82 15.92
N LEU A 46 2.94 47.01 15.73
CA LEU A 46 3.72 46.29 14.72
C LEU A 46 3.80 44.79 15.02
N LYS A 47 3.93 44.40 16.29
CA LYS A 47 3.95 42.98 16.71
C LYS A 47 2.60 42.30 16.48
N ASP A 48 1.50 42.99 16.78
CA ASP A 48 0.15 42.45 16.54
C ASP A 48 -0.18 42.36 15.04
N THR A 49 0.27 43.35 14.26
CA THR A 49 0.14 43.33 12.79
C THR A 49 0.95 42.18 12.18
N ARG A 50 2.20 41.98 12.61
CA ARG A 50 3.03 40.84 12.18
C ARG A 50 2.38 39.51 12.56
N ARG A 51 1.86 39.37 13.79
CA ARG A 51 1.17 38.15 14.23
C ARG A 51 -0.06 37.84 13.36
N LYS A 52 -0.88 38.84 13.05
CA LYS A 52 -2.04 38.69 12.17
C LYS A 52 -1.64 38.28 10.74
N VAL A 53 -0.58 38.88 10.20
CA VAL A 53 -0.03 38.50 8.89
C VAL A 53 0.49 37.07 8.90
N TYR A 54 1.23 36.64 9.93
CA TYR A 54 1.69 35.26 10.05
C TYR A 54 0.54 34.25 10.11
N VAL A 55 -0.49 34.52 10.92
CA VAL A 55 -1.67 33.66 11.01
C VAL A 55 -2.38 33.58 9.65
N ALA A 56 -2.55 34.71 8.95
CA ALA A 56 -3.15 34.73 7.62
C ALA A 56 -2.34 33.90 6.60
N VAL A 57 -1.01 34.05 6.57
CA VAL A 57 -0.12 33.28 5.68
C VAL A 57 -0.21 31.78 5.97
N CYS A 58 -0.25 31.36 7.24
CA CYS A 58 -0.42 29.95 7.60
C CYS A 58 -1.76 29.39 7.13
N ILE A 59 -2.86 30.15 7.30
CA ILE A 59 -4.20 29.71 6.86
C ILE A 59 -4.25 29.57 5.33
N PHE A 60 -3.72 30.54 4.59
CA PHE A 60 -3.65 30.47 3.13
C PHE A 60 -2.75 29.32 2.67
N GLY A 61 -1.60 29.11 3.30
CA GLY A 61 -0.71 27.98 3.00
C GLY A 61 -1.39 26.62 3.22
N LEU A 62 -2.12 26.46 4.32
CA LEU A 62 -2.86 25.22 4.63
C LEU A 62 -4.03 25.00 3.66
N GLY A 63 -4.70 26.07 3.23
CA GLY A 63 -5.73 26.01 2.20
C GLY A 63 -5.17 25.55 0.84
N ILE A 64 -4.00 26.06 0.45
CA ILE A 64 -3.31 25.66 -0.80
C ILE A 64 -2.87 24.20 -0.75
N THR A 65 -2.30 23.73 0.36
CA THR A 65 -1.89 22.31 0.47
C THR A 65 -3.09 21.36 0.42
N ILE A 66 -4.20 21.70 1.06
CA ILE A 66 -5.45 20.92 0.98
C ILE A 66 -6.00 20.95 -0.45
N ALA A 67 -6.03 22.11 -1.11
CA ALA A 67 -6.51 22.22 -2.48
C ALA A 67 -5.65 21.42 -3.47
N LEU A 68 -4.32 21.44 -3.32
CA LEU A 68 -3.40 20.63 -4.11
C LEU A 68 -3.58 19.13 -3.83
N ALA A 69 -3.74 18.72 -2.57
CA ALA A 69 -4.01 17.34 -2.22
C ALA A 69 -5.33 16.82 -2.81
N VAL A 70 -6.38 17.65 -2.81
CA VAL A 70 -7.68 17.34 -3.43
C VAL A 70 -7.58 17.33 -4.96
N PHE A 71 -6.82 18.24 -5.56
CA PHE A 71 -6.58 18.25 -7.00
C PHE A 71 -5.80 17.01 -7.44
N MET A 72 -4.75 16.65 -6.70
CA MET A 72 -3.97 15.43 -6.93
C MET A 72 -4.78 14.15 -6.68
N SER A 73 -5.70 14.14 -5.71
CA SER A 73 -6.58 13.00 -5.48
C SER A 73 -7.66 12.86 -6.58
N ARG A 74 -8.18 13.97 -7.10
CA ARG A 74 -9.12 13.99 -8.24
C ARG A 74 -8.45 13.68 -9.57
N ASN A 75 -7.19 14.07 -9.75
CA ASN A 75 -6.37 13.79 -10.93
C ASN A 75 -5.48 12.55 -10.76
N ARG A 76 -5.74 11.71 -9.75
CA ARG A 76 -5.12 10.39 -9.70
C ARG A 76 -5.56 9.69 -10.99
N PRO A 77 -4.64 9.34 -11.91
CA PRO A 77 -5.03 8.58 -13.10
C PRO A 77 -5.69 7.32 -12.57
N TYR A 78 -7.01 7.27 -12.71
CA TYR A 78 -7.76 6.07 -12.46
C TYR A 78 -7.21 5.09 -13.49
N HIS A 79 -6.43 4.10 -13.03
CA HIS A 79 -6.23 2.91 -13.83
C HIS A 79 -7.62 2.30 -13.98
N GLN A 80 -8.29 2.69 -15.06
CA GLN A 80 -9.39 1.95 -15.63
C GLN A 80 -8.81 0.56 -15.88
N GLU A 81 -9.12 -0.39 -15.00
CA GLU A 81 -9.25 -1.78 -15.40
C GLU A 81 -10.08 -1.74 -16.70
N PRO A 82 -9.55 -2.24 -17.83
CA PRO A 82 -10.25 -2.18 -19.09
C PRO A 82 -11.67 -2.73 -18.90
N SER A 83 -12.68 -1.91 -19.18
CA SER A 83 -14.09 -2.27 -18.99
C SER A 83 -14.61 -3.31 -19.99
N ASP A 84 -13.72 -3.91 -20.79
CA ASP A 84 -13.97 -5.10 -21.60
C ASP A 84 -13.26 -6.30 -20.96
N ILE A 85 -13.64 -6.64 -19.72
CA ILE A 85 -13.36 -7.98 -19.20
C ILE A 85 -14.22 -8.93 -20.03
N GLN A 86 -13.65 -9.44 -21.12
CA GLN A 86 -14.27 -10.49 -21.91
C GLN A 86 -14.36 -11.75 -21.06
N LEU A 87 -15.55 -12.00 -20.51
CA LEU A 87 -15.83 -13.19 -19.71
C LEU A 87 -16.09 -14.39 -20.63
N CYS A 88 -15.63 -15.57 -20.20
CA CYS A 88 -15.84 -16.83 -20.92
C CYS A 88 -17.22 -17.47 -20.68
N GLY A 89 -18.16 -16.77 -20.03
CA GLY A 89 -19.48 -17.30 -19.70
C GLY A 89 -19.47 -18.38 -18.61
N ASN A 90 -20.53 -19.20 -18.60
CA ASN A 90 -20.82 -20.22 -17.58
C ASN A 90 -20.90 -21.65 -18.14
N SER A 91 -20.57 -21.86 -19.41
CA SER A 91 -20.51 -23.18 -20.03
C SER A 91 -19.40 -23.26 -21.06
N THR A 92 -18.97 -24.47 -21.39
CA THR A 92 -18.01 -24.75 -22.45
C THR A 92 -18.45 -24.15 -23.78
N VAL A 93 -19.75 -24.24 -24.10
CA VAL A 93 -20.32 -23.66 -25.33
C VAL A 93 -20.16 -22.14 -25.36
N GLU A 94 -20.49 -21.45 -24.27
CA GLU A 94 -20.31 -20.01 -24.15
C GLU A 94 -18.84 -19.60 -24.22
N ALA A 95 -17.94 -20.36 -23.58
CA ALA A 95 -16.51 -20.10 -23.58
C ALA A 95 -15.93 -20.18 -25.00
N LEU A 96 -16.26 -21.23 -25.74
CA LEU A 96 -15.84 -21.40 -27.13
C LEU A 96 -16.44 -20.31 -28.04
N ALA A 97 -17.72 -19.95 -27.85
CA ALA A 97 -18.37 -18.87 -28.60
C ALA A 97 -17.73 -17.50 -28.32
N ALA A 98 -17.21 -17.30 -27.11
CA ALA A 98 -16.44 -16.12 -26.72
C ALA A 98 -14.97 -16.18 -27.15
N GLY A 99 -14.53 -17.23 -27.85
CA GLY A 99 -13.14 -17.40 -28.29
C GLY A 99 -12.16 -17.75 -27.16
N CYS A 100 -12.65 -18.16 -26.00
CA CYS A 100 -11.80 -18.59 -24.90
C CYS A 100 -11.16 -19.95 -25.17
N THR A 101 -10.03 -20.18 -24.53
CA THR A 101 -9.23 -21.41 -24.65
C THR A 101 -9.08 -22.10 -23.29
N TRP A 102 -9.08 -23.44 -23.30
CA TRP A 102 -8.98 -24.23 -22.07
C TRP A 102 -7.53 -24.27 -21.56
N ASP A 103 -7.35 -23.92 -20.29
CA ASP A 103 -6.10 -24.09 -19.55
C ASP A 103 -6.27 -25.24 -18.54
N GLN A 104 -5.64 -26.39 -18.82
CA GLN A 104 -5.76 -27.57 -17.96
C GLN A 104 -4.99 -27.39 -16.66
N LEU A 105 -3.79 -26.79 -16.72
CA LEU A 105 -3.03 -26.48 -15.51
C LEU A 105 -3.91 -25.68 -14.54
N MET A 106 -4.66 -24.71 -15.05
CA MET A 106 -5.44 -23.81 -14.22
C MET A 106 -6.89 -24.24 -14.05
N TRP A 107 -7.31 -25.34 -14.69
CA TRP A 107 -8.69 -25.83 -14.72
C TRP A 107 -9.68 -24.68 -14.99
N ALA A 108 -9.44 -23.94 -16.07
CA ALA A 108 -10.20 -22.72 -16.37
C ALA A 108 -10.21 -22.38 -17.87
N TRP A 109 -11.26 -21.70 -18.31
CA TRP A 109 -11.34 -21.07 -19.62
C TRP A 109 -10.73 -19.68 -19.58
N TYR A 110 -9.77 -19.41 -20.49
CA TYR A 110 -9.03 -18.16 -20.56
C TYR A 110 -9.51 -17.32 -21.74
N PRO A 111 -9.74 -16.01 -21.54
CA PRO A 111 -9.95 -15.08 -22.65
C PRO A 111 -8.71 -15.03 -23.56
N PRO A 112 -8.85 -14.66 -24.85
CA PRO A 112 -7.72 -14.52 -25.78
C PRO A 112 -6.60 -13.59 -25.31
N SER A 113 -6.92 -12.65 -24.42
CA SER A 113 -5.97 -11.70 -23.84
C SER A 113 -5.10 -12.28 -22.71
N CYS A 114 -5.44 -13.45 -22.18
CA CYS A 114 -4.73 -14.10 -21.09
C CYS A 114 -3.74 -15.15 -21.63
N PRO A 115 -2.43 -14.99 -21.41
CA PRO A 115 -1.46 -16.04 -21.76
C PRO A 115 -1.67 -17.32 -20.94
N HIS A 116 -1.42 -18.46 -21.57
CA HIS A 116 -1.39 -19.78 -20.92
C HIS A 116 -0.01 -20.03 -20.28
N TYR A 117 0.23 -19.45 -19.11
CA TYR A 117 1.52 -19.56 -18.43
C TYR A 117 1.81 -20.99 -17.97
N ALA A 118 2.94 -21.54 -18.41
CA ALA A 118 3.46 -22.86 -18.05
C ALA A 118 2.54 -24.07 -18.33
N ASN A 119 1.37 -23.86 -18.95
CA ASN A 119 0.40 -24.93 -19.24
C ASN A 119 0.96 -25.98 -20.20
N ASN A 120 1.65 -25.57 -21.27
CA ASN A 120 2.25 -26.52 -22.21
C ASN A 120 3.36 -27.35 -21.56
N ASP A 121 4.18 -26.72 -20.71
CA ASP A 121 5.22 -27.41 -19.96
C ASP A 121 4.58 -28.44 -19.02
N PHE A 122 3.53 -28.05 -18.29
CA PHE A 122 2.74 -28.95 -17.44
C PHE A 122 2.16 -30.14 -18.20
N LEU A 123 1.53 -29.90 -19.35
CA LEU A 123 0.96 -30.95 -20.21
C LEU A 123 2.03 -31.90 -20.76
N SER A 124 3.28 -31.45 -20.88
CA SER A 124 4.38 -32.28 -21.40
C SER A 124 5.03 -33.19 -20.34
N MET A 125 4.70 -33.00 -19.05
CA MET A 125 5.35 -33.76 -17.98
C MET A 125 4.84 -35.20 -17.86
N ASP A 126 3.57 -35.45 -18.19
CA ASP A 126 2.95 -36.77 -18.06
C ASP A 126 1.66 -36.89 -18.90
N ASP A 127 1.17 -38.11 -19.05
CA ASP A 127 -0.15 -38.41 -19.61
C ASP A 127 -1.22 -38.30 -18.50
N TRP A 128 -1.69 -37.08 -18.24
CA TRP A 128 -2.60 -36.79 -17.14
C TRP A 128 -3.93 -37.52 -17.27
N LYS A 129 -4.19 -38.42 -16.33
CA LYS A 129 -5.46 -39.16 -16.24
C LYS A 129 -6.39 -38.60 -15.18
N PHE A 130 -7.67 -38.54 -15.53
CA PHE A 130 -8.74 -38.12 -14.63
C PHE A 130 -9.79 -39.22 -14.48
N PHE A 131 -10.42 -39.24 -13.31
CA PHE A 131 -11.32 -40.30 -12.90
C PHE A 131 -12.66 -39.71 -12.45
N SER A 132 -13.76 -40.38 -12.79
CA SER A 132 -15.11 -39.95 -12.39
C SER A 132 -15.45 -40.35 -10.95
N ASN A 133 -14.59 -41.15 -10.31
CA ASN A 133 -14.75 -41.57 -8.93
C ASN A 133 -13.37 -41.84 -8.26
N PRO A 134 -13.31 -41.91 -6.91
CA PRO A 134 -12.05 -42.12 -6.21
C PRO A 134 -11.53 -43.57 -6.28
N TRP A 135 -12.28 -44.48 -6.94
CA TRP A 135 -11.88 -45.88 -7.13
C TRP A 135 -11.13 -46.11 -8.45
N GLY A 136 -10.84 -45.05 -9.22
CA GLY A 136 -10.02 -45.13 -10.41
C GLY A 136 -10.78 -45.47 -11.70
N LYS A 137 -12.10 -45.25 -11.76
CA LYS A 137 -12.82 -45.31 -13.04
C LYS A 137 -12.43 -44.10 -13.90
N GLU A 138 -11.71 -44.33 -14.99
CA GLU A 138 -11.32 -43.28 -15.94
C GLU A 138 -12.56 -42.58 -16.53
N VAL A 139 -12.41 -41.28 -16.77
CA VAL A 139 -13.47 -40.41 -17.30
C VAL A 139 -13.78 -40.76 -18.74
N THR A 140 -15.08 -40.88 -19.05
CA THR A 140 -15.57 -40.94 -20.43
C THR A 140 -15.63 -39.55 -21.05
N GLU A 141 -15.66 -39.46 -22.39
CA GLU A 141 -15.77 -38.18 -23.11
C GLU A 141 -16.98 -37.34 -22.63
N VAL A 142 -18.13 -37.97 -22.39
CA VAL A 142 -19.33 -37.29 -21.86
C VAL A 142 -19.13 -36.78 -20.44
N GLU A 143 -18.49 -37.56 -19.57
CA GLU A 143 -18.17 -37.15 -18.19
C GLU A 143 -17.13 -36.00 -18.19
N TRP A 144 -16.21 -35.97 -19.16
CA TRP A 144 -15.25 -34.88 -19.36
C TRP A 144 -15.94 -33.57 -19.73
N GLU A 145 -16.82 -33.58 -20.72
CA GLU A 145 -17.62 -32.40 -21.10
C GLU A 145 -18.46 -31.88 -19.92
N GLN A 146 -19.08 -32.79 -19.15
CA GLN A 146 -19.80 -32.43 -17.93
C GLN A 146 -18.88 -31.78 -16.89
N ALA A 147 -17.63 -32.23 -16.75
CA ALA A 147 -16.68 -31.64 -15.83
C ALA A 147 -16.26 -30.23 -16.26
N LEU A 148 -16.03 -30.00 -17.55
CA LEU A 148 -15.72 -28.66 -18.08
C LEU A 148 -16.87 -27.66 -17.87
N ASP A 149 -18.09 -28.16 -17.76
CA ASP A 149 -19.29 -27.40 -17.39
C ASP A 149 -19.56 -27.36 -15.87
N ASN A 150 -18.63 -27.82 -15.03
CA ASN A 150 -18.77 -27.94 -13.57
C ASN A 150 -19.96 -28.81 -13.09
N LYS A 151 -20.49 -29.69 -13.95
CA LYS A 151 -21.59 -30.62 -13.64
C LYS A 151 -21.11 -31.92 -12.99
N LEU A 152 -19.82 -32.23 -13.13
CA LEU A 152 -19.17 -33.40 -12.56
C LEU A 152 -17.84 -33.02 -11.93
N LYS A 153 -17.57 -33.52 -10.71
CA LYS A 153 -16.26 -33.40 -10.07
C LYS A 153 -15.39 -34.57 -10.49
N LEU A 154 -14.19 -34.27 -10.96
CA LEU A 154 -13.20 -35.28 -11.32
C LEU A 154 -12.17 -35.47 -10.19
N PHE A 155 -11.57 -36.64 -10.19
CA PHE A 155 -10.46 -37.00 -9.34
C PHE A 155 -9.21 -37.10 -10.22
N SER A 156 -8.06 -36.68 -9.70
CA SER A 156 -6.76 -36.88 -10.33
C SER A 156 -5.86 -37.72 -9.44
N GLN A 157 -4.76 -38.19 -10.01
CA GLN A 157 -3.72 -38.83 -9.21
C GLN A 157 -3.00 -37.77 -8.36
N HIS A 158 -2.45 -38.19 -7.23
CA HIS A 158 -1.71 -37.28 -6.35
C HIS A 158 -0.53 -36.60 -7.08
N GLY A 159 0.15 -37.33 -7.98
CA GLY A 159 1.24 -36.78 -8.79
C GLY A 159 0.82 -35.61 -9.68
N GLU A 160 -0.37 -35.68 -10.28
CA GLU A 160 -0.91 -34.57 -11.10
C GLU A 160 -1.09 -33.32 -10.24
N HIS A 161 -1.70 -33.43 -9.06
CA HIS A 161 -1.91 -32.29 -8.16
C HIS A 161 -0.60 -31.69 -7.66
N LEU A 162 0.41 -32.51 -7.34
CA LEU A 162 1.73 -32.00 -6.93
C LEU A 162 2.44 -31.28 -8.08
N THR A 163 2.38 -31.84 -9.30
CA THR A 163 2.94 -31.22 -10.50
C THR A 163 2.20 -29.93 -10.84
N HIS A 164 0.88 -29.90 -10.73
CA HIS A 164 0.06 -28.68 -10.82
C HIS A 164 0.60 -27.59 -9.88
N CYS A 165 0.84 -27.92 -8.61
CA CYS A 165 1.37 -26.94 -7.65
C CYS A 165 2.75 -26.38 -8.06
N LEU A 166 3.64 -27.21 -8.61
CA LEU A 166 4.95 -26.76 -9.10
C LEU A 166 4.83 -25.82 -10.30
N PHE A 167 4.02 -26.20 -11.29
CA PHE A 167 3.80 -25.39 -12.49
C PHE A 167 3.00 -24.13 -12.20
N PHE A 168 2.11 -24.14 -11.20
CA PHE A 168 1.45 -22.94 -10.71
C PHE A 168 2.45 -21.89 -10.21
N PHE A 169 3.48 -22.28 -9.45
CA PHE A 169 4.55 -21.34 -9.04
C PHE A 169 5.33 -20.81 -10.25
N LEU A 170 5.60 -21.67 -11.24
CA LEU A 170 6.25 -21.23 -12.48
C LEU A 170 5.37 -20.21 -13.24
N SER A 171 4.06 -20.45 -13.33
CA SER A 171 3.12 -19.50 -13.94
C SER A 171 3.16 -18.14 -13.24
N VAL A 172 3.20 -18.10 -11.90
CA VAL A 172 3.34 -16.85 -11.14
C VAL A 172 4.67 -16.15 -11.45
N GLY A 173 5.77 -16.90 -11.55
CA GLY A 173 7.06 -16.34 -11.97
C GLY A 173 7.02 -15.74 -13.38
N GLN A 174 6.35 -16.41 -14.33
CA GLN A 174 6.18 -15.90 -15.70
C GLN A 174 5.32 -14.64 -15.73
N ILE A 175 4.25 -14.56 -14.93
CA ILE A 175 3.45 -13.33 -14.79
C ILE A 175 4.31 -12.15 -14.33
N LEU A 176 5.13 -12.36 -13.29
CA LEU A 176 6.00 -11.31 -12.76
C LEU A 176 7.07 -10.88 -13.77
N ARG A 177 7.61 -11.83 -14.56
CA ARG A 177 8.58 -11.56 -15.61
C ARG A 177 7.97 -10.79 -16.79
N ASP A 178 6.79 -11.20 -17.22
CA ASP A 178 6.21 -10.75 -18.49
C ASP A 178 5.33 -9.50 -18.31
N GLY A 179 4.83 -9.24 -17.09
CA GLY A 179 3.99 -8.08 -16.79
C GLY A 179 2.64 -8.08 -17.52
N THR A 180 2.25 -9.22 -18.08
CA THR A 180 1.05 -9.41 -18.89
C THR A 180 -0.19 -9.74 -18.03
N PRO A 181 -1.42 -9.61 -18.58
CA PRO A 181 -2.63 -9.96 -17.87
C PRO A 181 -2.58 -11.38 -17.31
N ALA A 182 -3.20 -11.55 -16.14
CA ALA A 182 -3.27 -12.83 -15.46
C ALA A 182 -4.62 -12.98 -14.77
N PRO A 183 -5.24 -14.16 -14.83
CA PRO A 183 -6.49 -14.41 -14.12
C PRO A 183 -6.30 -14.33 -12.60
N PRO A 184 -7.34 -13.91 -11.86
CA PRO A 184 -7.28 -13.77 -10.40
C PRO A 184 -6.81 -15.04 -9.67
N LYS A 185 -7.12 -16.23 -10.20
CA LYS A 185 -6.73 -17.53 -9.63
C LYS A 185 -5.22 -17.69 -9.50
N LEU A 186 -4.42 -17.12 -10.42
CA LEU A 186 -2.95 -17.15 -10.36
C LEU A 186 -2.38 -16.18 -9.31
N ARG A 187 -3.12 -15.14 -8.95
CA ARG A 187 -2.70 -14.13 -7.96
C ARG A 187 -3.24 -14.41 -6.56
N ASN A 188 -3.94 -15.53 -6.36
CA ASN A 188 -4.56 -15.87 -5.09
C ASN A 188 -3.51 -16.42 -4.10
N TYR A 189 -3.27 -15.66 -3.03
CA TYR A 189 -2.29 -16.04 -2.00
C TYR A 189 -2.64 -17.33 -1.26
N ASP A 190 -3.92 -17.57 -0.96
CA ASP A 190 -4.33 -18.81 -0.28
C ASP A 190 -4.08 -20.04 -1.15
N HIS A 191 -4.22 -19.91 -2.47
CA HIS A 191 -3.91 -20.98 -3.42
C HIS A 191 -2.40 -21.25 -3.48
N LEU A 192 -1.56 -20.20 -3.50
CA LEU A 192 -0.09 -20.33 -3.37
C LEU A 192 0.28 -21.04 -2.06
N HIS A 193 -0.32 -20.63 -0.95
CA HIS A 193 -0.05 -21.22 0.35
C HIS A 193 -0.52 -22.68 0.45
N HIS A 194 -1.65 -23.02 -0.17
CA HIS A 194 -2.09 -24.42 -0.35
C HIS A 194 -1.05 -25.24 -1.11
N CYS A 195 -0.51 -24.71 -2.22
CA CYS A 195 0.53 -25.38 -2.99
C CYS A 195 1.76 -25.71 -2.14
N VAL A 196 2.22 -24.76 -1.30
CA VAL A 196 3.32 -25.02 -0.34
C VAL A 196 2.97 -26.16 0.62
N LYS A 197 1.76 -26.15 1.20
CA LYS A 197 1.31 -27.17 2.14
C LYS A 197 1.21 -28.57 1.52
N MET A 198 0.87 -28.65 0.23
CA MET A 198 0.82 -29.92 -0.51
C MET A 198 2.22 -30.46 -0.82
N LEU A 199 3.15 -29.59 -1.21
CA LEU A 199 4.50 -30.00 -1.62
C LEU A 199 5.42 -30.30 -0.43
N LEU A 200 5.30 -29.56 0.67
CA LEU A 200 6.26 -29.63 1.77
C LEU A 200 6.38 -31.04 2.41
N PRO A 201 5.29 -31.80 2.65
CA PRO A 201 5.40 -33.16 3.16
C PRO A 201 6.15 -34.10 2.20
N VAL A 202 5.94 -33.95 0.88
CA VAL A 202 6.60 -34.75 -0.15
C VAL A 202 8.09 -34.45 -0.19
N VAL A 203 8.46 -33.16 -0.17
CA VAL A 203 9.87 -32.73 -0.10
C VAL A 203 10.54 -33.29 1.16
N ARG A 204 9.87 -33.23 2.31
CA ARG A 204 10.41 -33.77 3.59
C ARG A 204 10.54 -35.28 3.61
N ALA A 205 9.76 -35.99 2.82
CA ALA A 205 9.80 -37.45 2.71
C ALA A 205 10.87 -37.94 1.72
N HIS A 206 11.52 -37.05 0.96
CA HIS A 206 12.56 -37.43 0.00
C HIS A 206 13.75 -38.10 0.72
N GLU A 207 14.24 -39.21 0.19
CA GLU A 207 15.31 -40.02 0.81
C GLU A 207 16.59 -39.21 1.08
N ASN A 208 16.88 -38.24 0.22
CA ASN A 208 18.06 -37.38 0.31
C ASN A 208 17.77 -36.03 0.98
N TYR A 209 16.68 -35.88 1.75
CA TYR A 209 16.29 -34.60 2.36
C TYR A 209 17.39 -33.98 3.23
N THR A 210 18.20 -34.81 3.90
CA THR A 210 19.32 -34.36 4.75
C THR A 210 20.68 -34.38 4.06
N LEU A 211 20.73 -34.78 2.78
CA LEU A 211 21.98 -34.88 2.03
C LEU A 211 22.53 -33.48 1.71
N ILE A 212 23.79 -33.23 2.05
CA ILE A 212 24.48 -31.98 1.74
C ILE A 212 25.08 -32.10 0.33
N ASN A 213 24.30 -31.81 -0.70
CA ASN A 213 24.72 -31.87 -2.11
C ASN A 213 24.36 -30.64 -2.95
N THR A 214 23.78 -29.61 -2.33
CA THR A 214 23.47 -28.32 -2.98
C THR A 214 24.19 -27.18 -2.28
N LYS A 215 24.32 -26.04 -2.97
CA LYS A 215 24.92 -24.83 -2.40
C LYS A 215 23.81 -23.91 -1.90
N THR A 216 23.98 -23.37 -0.69
CA THR A 216 23.21 -22.20 -0.27
C THR A 216 23.60 -21.01 -1.15
N PRO A 217 22.66 -20.12 -1.52
CA PRO A 217 23.00 -18.89 -2.23
C PRO A 217 23.95 -18.01 -1.38
N SER A 218 24.76 -17.19 -2.05
CA SER A 218 25.53 -16.13 -1.38
C SER A 218 24.58 -15.06 -0.83
N VAL A 219 24.98 -14.40 0.26
CA VAL A 219 24.22 -13.27 0.82
C VAL A 219 24.32 -12.07 -0.14
N SER A 220 23.17 -11.55 -0.57
CA SER A 220 23.09 -10.29 -1.31
C SER A 220 23.03 -9.09 -0.37
N TYR A 221 23.85 -8.07 -0.64
CA TYR A 221 23.85 -6.80 0.09
C TYR A 221 23.15 -5.65 -0.65
N GLN A 222 22.77 -5.87 -1.90
CA GLN A 222 22.24 -4.84 -2.81
C GLN A 222 20.88 -5.26 -3.36
N GLU A 223 19.92 -5.42 -2.46
CA GLU A 223 18.52 -5.68 -2.81
C GLU A 223 17.74 -4.36 -2.77
N TYR A 224 16.93 -4.10 -3.80
CA TYR A 224 16.05 -2.94 -3.88
C TYR A 224 14.69 -3.36 -4.43
N CYS A 225 13.63 -2.64 -4.03
CA CYS A 225 12.25 -2.87 -4.47
C CYS A 225 11.76 -1.69 -5.30
#